data_AF-A0A3D4CPH8-F1
#
_entry.id   AF-A0A3D4CPH8-F1
#
_cell.length_a   1.000
_cell.length_b   1.000
_cell.length_c   1.000
_cell.angle_alpha   90.00
_cell.angle_beta   90.00
_cell.angle_gamma   90.00
#
_symmetry.space_group_name_H-M   'P 1'
#
loop_
_entity.id
_entity.type
_entity.pdbx_description
1 polymer ?
#
loop_
_entity_poly.entity_id
_entity_poly.type
_entity_poly.pdbx_seq_one_letter_code
_entity_poly.pdbx_strand_id
1 'polypeptide(L)'
;MYITLSVILTWLWSSNPILSGYNLQLTGALTLLYFGLKFFSRSVNQKSISFPSTIILNTICLLLVFSTGGITSPLFFLLDLLFFALALLFEPIQAVVASLLIVAIFISQHYSSMNTDKIINLFSLILMTPIAVIFSRNYLEVLEDKGKIKVLQAALEETETESLLWISKQAKPSMASVLNATTDLVMYFNSKGRELFIPPAIVEKLRAIQTDMITLYSSASMLEKSIETESDKNRL
;
A
#
# COMPACT_ATOMS: atom_id res chain seq x y z
N MET A 1 -21.47 6.80 -5.45
CA MET A 1 -22.75 7.35 -4.95
C MET A 1 -22.61 8.76 -4.38
N TYR A 2 -21.66 9.02 -3.47
CA TYR A 2 -21.50 10.37 -2.90
C TYR A 2 -20.95 11.41 -3.88
N ILE A 3 -20.01 11.03 -4.74
CA ILE A 3 -19.45 11.93 -5.78
C ILE A 3 -20.52 12.29 -6.81
N THR A 4 -21.30 11.30 -7.26
CA THR A 4 -22.41 11.51 -8.20
C THR A 4 -23.46 12.45 -7.58
N LEU A 5 -23.76 12.29 -6.29
CA LEU A 5 -24.64 13.21 -5.56
C LEU A 5 -24.04 14.63 -5.50
N SER A 6 -22.75 14.77 -5.22
CA SER A 6 -22.04 16.05 -5.20
C SER A 6 -22.08 16.76 -6.56
N VAL A 7 -21.88 16.03 -7.65
CA VAL A 7 -21.96 16.58 -9.01
C VAL A 7 -23.38 17.05 -9.32
N ILE A 8 -24.41 16.24 -9.02
CA ILE A 8 -25.82 16.60 -9.25
C ILE A 8 -26.20 17.84 -8.42
N LEU A 9 -25.81 17.88 -7.14
CA LEU A 9 -26.11 18.99 -6.25
C LEU A 9 -25.44 20.29 -6.74
N THR A 10 -24.19 20.19 -7.18
CA THR A 10 -23.42 21.30 -7.74
C THR A 10 -24.07 21.83 -9.02
N TRP A 11 -24.53 20.94 -9.90
CA TRP A 11 -25.24 21.30 -11.11
C TRP A 11 -26.58 21.98 -10.82
N LEU A 12 -27.35 21.45 -9.87
CA LEU A 12 -28.64 22.02 -9.46
C LEU A 12 -28.44 23.41 -8.84
N TRP A 13 -27.39 23.59 -8.04
CA TRP A 13 -27.01 24.89 -7.50
C TRP A 13 -26.65 25.89 -8.61
N SER A 14 -25.77 25.49 -9.53
CA SER A 14 -25.29 26.40 -10.58
C SER A 14 -26.32 26.70 -11.67
N SER A 15 -27.33 25.84 -11.86
CA SER A 15 -28.41 26.07 -12.84
C SER A 15 -29.46 27.06 -12.34
N ASN A 16 -29.49 27.36 -11.04
CA ASN A 16 -30.41 28.33 -10.47
C ASN A 16 -29.85 29.77 -10.59
N PRO A 17 -30.53 30.69 -11.28
CA PRO A 17 -30.01 32.03 -11.59
C PRO A 17 -29.80 32.94 -10.36
N ILE A 18 -30.48 32.66 -9.25
CA ILE A 18 -30.31 33.39 -7.97
C ILE A 18 -29.08 32.87 -7.20
N LEU A 19 -28.82 31.57 -7.27
CA LEU A 19 -27.77 30.88 -6.52
C LEU A 19 -26.41 30.94 -7.23
N SER A 20 -26.41 31.07 -8.57
CA SER A 20 -25.18 31.18 -9.36
C SER A 20 -24.38 32.45 -9.03
N GLY A 21 -25.06 33.54 -8.65
CA GLY A 21 -24.41 34.76 -8.17
C GLY A 21 -23.62 34.57 -6.87
N TYR A 22 -23.91 33.50 -6.12
CA TYR A 22 -23.20 33.15 -4.88
C TYR A 22 -22.15 32.05 -5.06
N ASN A 23 -21.87 31.60 -6.29
CA ASN A 23 -20.92 30.53 -6.56
C ASN A 23 -19.52 30.83 -6.01
N LEU A 24 -19.07 32.08 -6.11
CA LEU A 24 -17.75 32.47 -5.65
C LEU A 24 -17.67 32.51 -4.11
N GLN A 25 -18.69 33.04 -3.42
CA GLN A 25 -18.74 33.00 -1.95
C GLN A 25 -18.84 31.56 -1.43
N LEU A 26 -19.63 30.71 -2.07
CA LEU A 26 -19.76 29.30 -1.68
C LEU A 26 -18.44 28.54 -1.89
N THR A 27 -17.74 28.81 -2.99
CA THR A 27 -16.40 28.26 -3.24
C THR A 27 -15.42 28.68 -2.15
N GLY A 28 -15.41 29.95 -1.75
CA GLY A 28 -14.56 30.46 -0.68
C GLY A 28 -14.90 29.88 0.70
N ALA A 29 -16.18 29.67 0.99
CA ALA A 29 -16.60 29.01 2.23
C ALA A 29 -16.16 27.54 2.27
N LEU A 30 -16.31 26.81 1.15
CA LEU A 30 -15.89 25.41 1.06
C LEU A 30 -14.36 25.25 1.14
N THR A 31 -13.57 26.16 0.56
CA THR A 31 -12.10 26.10 0.67
C THR A 31 -11.64 26.35 2.11
N LEU A 32 -12.22 27.33 2.81
CA LEU A 32 -11.95 27.54 4.24
C LEU A 32 -12.34 26.32 5.08
N LEU A 33 -13.50 25.73 4.81
CA LEU A 33 -13.95 24.52 5.49
C LEU A 33 -13.02 23.33 5.22
N TYR A 34 -12.54 23.17 3.99
CA TYR A 34 -11.54 22.14 3.63
C TYR A 34 -10.26 22.29 4.45
N PHE A 35 -9.68 23.50 4.50
CA PHE A 35 -8.45 23.75 5.26
C PHE A 35 -8.69 23.63 6.76
N GLY A 36 -9.84 24.09 7.26
CA GLY A 36 -10.21 23.97 8.67
C GLY A 36 -10.30 22.51 9.13
N LEU A 37 -11.02 21.67 8.37
CA LEU A 37 -11.12 20.23 8.64
C LEU A 37 -9.74 19.55 8.56
N LYS A 38 -8.91 19.91 7.58
CA LYS A 38 -7.57 19.34 7.42
C LYS A 38 -6.60 19.75 8.53
N PHE A 39 -6.72 20.99 9.03
CA PHE A 39 -5.91 21.49 10.14
C PHE A 39 -6.28 20.82 11.47
N PHE A 40 -7.57 20.65 11.74
CA PHE A 40 -8.06 20.03 12.98
C PHE A 40 -7.88 18.51 13.02
N SER A 41 -7.80 17.87 11.85
CA SER A 41 -7.83 16.40 11.73
C SER A 41 -6.45 15.72 11.65
N ARG A 42 -5.36 16.42 11.97
CA ARG A 42 -3.99 15.87 11.94
C ARG A 42 -3.78 14.64 12.83
N SER A 43 -4.70 14.34 13.76
CA SER A 43 -4.60 13.27 14.77
C SER A 43 -5.55 12.09 14.57
N VAL A 44 -6.54 12.16 13.66
CA VAL A 44 -7.60 11.14 13.56
C VAL A 44 -7.48 10.38 12.24
N ASN A 45 -7.49 9.05 12.38
CA ASN A 45 -7.45 7.99 11.36
C ASN A 45 -7.63 8.45 9.88
N GLN A 46 -6.53 8.49 9.13
CA GLN A 46 -6.42 9.07 7.77
C GLN A 46 -7.41 8.49 6.74
N LYS A 47 -7.93 7.27 6.94
CA LYS A 47 -8.85 6.62 6.00
C LYS A 47 -10.28 7.19 6.00
N SER A 48 -10.73 7.82 7.08
CA SER A 48 -12.12 8.32 7.17
C SER A 48 -12.27 9.77 6.66
N ILE A 49 -11.21 10.58 6.77
CA ILE A 49 -11.22 12.01 6.38
C ILE A 49 -10.94 12.23 4.89
N SER A 50 -10.37 11.24 4.18
CA SER A 50 -10.13 11.35 2.73
C SER A 50 -11.43 11.48 1.93
N PHE A 51 -12.51 10.81 2.33
CA PHE A 51 -13.77 10.80 1.58
C PHE A 51 -14.50 12.16 1.57
N PRO A 52 -14.78 12.82 2.71
CA PRO A 52 -15.44 14.13 2.72
C PRO A 52 -14.59 15.21 2.03
N SER A 53 -13.27 15.16 2.24
CA SER A 53 -12.32 16.08 1.62
C SER A 53 -12.36 16.04 0.10
N THR A 54 -12.58 14.86 -0.47
CA THR A 54 -12.65 14.67 -1.93
C THR A 54 -13.96 15.14 -2.53
N ILE A 55 -15.07 14.98 -1.79
CA ILE A 55 -16.37 15.55 -2.16
C ILE A 55 -16.28 17.08 -2.22
N ILE A 56 -15.68 17.69 -1.19
CA ILE A 56 -15.50 19.15 -1.12
C ILE A 56 -14.61 19.63 -2.27
N LEU A 57 -13.50 18.93 -2.54
CA LEU A 57 -12.60 19.26 -3.66
C LEU A 57 -13.31 19.18 -5.02
N ASN A 58 -14.09 18.13 -5.26
CA ASN A 58 -14.87 17.94 -6.49
C ASN A 58 -15.89 19.08 -6.68
N THR A 59 -16.61 19.42 -5.62
CA THR A 59 -17.58 20.53 -5.62
C THR A 59 -16.89 21.88 -5.88
N ILE A 60 -15.76 22.16 -5.22
CA ILE A 60 -14.97 23.38 -5.47
C ILE A 60 -14.56 23.48 -6.94
N CYS A 61 -13.99 22.42 -7.51
CA CYS A 61 -13.52 22.43 -8.90
C CYS A 61 -14.68 22.68 -9.88
N LEU A 62 -15.82 22.00 -9.71
CA LEU A 62 -16.98 22.21 -10.57
C LEU A 62 -17.56 23.62 -10.44
N LEU A 63 -17.74 24.14 -9.21
CA LEU A 63 -18.25 25.51 -9.01
C LEU A 63 -17.37 26.55 -9.67
N LEU A 64 -16.05 26.39 -9.56
CA LEU A 64 -15.08 27.32 -10.09
C LEU A 64 -15.12 27.33 -11.63
N VAL A 65 -15.21 26.15 -12.26
CA VAL A 65 -15.38 26.03 -13.71
C VAL A 65 -16.72 26.62 -14.16
N PHE A 66 -17.82 26.34 -13.48
CA PHE A 66 -19.12 26.94 -13.82
C PHE A 66 -19.14 28.46 -13.65
N SER A 67 -18.50 28.98 -12.59
CA SER A 67 -18.43 30.42 -12.33
C SER A 67 -17.56 31.19 -13.33
N THR A 68 -16.64 30.51 -14.03
CA THR A 68 -15.67 31.15 -14.95
C THR A 68 -16.02 30.95 -16.42
N GLY A 69 -17.24 30.50 -16.73
CA GLY A 69 -17.73 30.35 -18.09
C GLY A 69 -17.79 28.92 -18.62
N GLY A 70 -17.70 27.91 -17.75
CA GLY A 70 -17.96 26.52 -18.09
C GLY A 70 -16.95 25.97 -19.11
N ILE A 71 -17.43 25.59 -20.30
CA ILE A 71 -16.64 24.93 -21.34
C ILE A 71 -15.62 25.87 -21.99
N THR A 72 -15.90 27.18 -22.06
CA THR A 72 -14.97 28.17 -22.61
C THR A 72 -14.07 28.79 -21.53
N SER A 73 -14.13 28.27 -20.31
CA SER A 73 -13.31 28.78 -19.21
C SER A 73 -11.83 28.47 -19.43
N PRO A 74 -10.91 29.43 -19.18
CA PRO A 74 -9.48 29.15 -19.10
C PRO A 74 -9.11 28.09 -18.05
N LEU A 75 -10.02 27.80 -17.10
CA LEU A 75 -9.85 26.83 -16.04
C LEU A 75 -10.44 25.46 -16.37
N PHE A 76 -10.85 25.22 -17.63
CA PHE A 76 -11.40 23.94 -18.05
C PHE A 76 -10.43 22.77 -17.81
N PHE A 77 -9.12 22.99 -17.95
CA PHE A 77 -8.09 21.98 -17.64
C PHE A 77 -8.17 21.43 -16.21
N LEU A 78 -8.79 22.18 -15.28
CA LEU A 78 -8.99 21.75 -13.90
C LEU A 78 -9.93 20.54 -13.83
N LEU A 79 -10.85 20.38 -14.79
CA LEU A 79 -11.69 19.18 -14.90
C LEU A 79 -10.89 17.96 -15.37
N ASP A 80 -9.94 18.13 -16.29
CA ASP A 80 -9.06 17.04 -16.72
C ASP A 80 -8.21 16.57 -15.53
N LEU A 81 -7.67 17.51 -14.75
CA LEU A 81 -6.93 17.20 -13.52
C LEU A 81 -7.84 16.59 -12.44
N LEU A 82 -9.09 17.03 -12.35
CA LEU A 82 -10.08 16.44 -11.45
C LEU A 82 -10.38 15.00 -11.84
N PHE A 83 -10.53 14.68 -13.13
CA PHE A 83 -10.73 13.30 -13.59
C PHE A 83 -9.53 12.42 -13.27
N PHE A 84 -8.32 12.96 -13.44
CA PHE A 84 -7.10 12.29 -13.01
C PHE A 84 -7.08 12.03 -11.49
N ALA A 85 -7.44 13.03 -10.68
CA ALA A 85 -7.50 12.88 -9.23
C ALA A 85 -8.57 11.86 -8.81
N LEU A 86 -9.74 11.89 -9.43
CA LEU A 86 -10.83 10.94 -9.19
C LEU A 86 -10.42 9.51 -9.57
N ALA A 87 -9.67 9.33 -10.65
CA ALA A 87 -9.12 8.05 -11.08
C ALA A 87 -8.18 7.45 -10.02
N LEU A 88 -7.32 8.28 -9.43
CA LEU A 88 -6.36 7.83 -8.42
C LEU A 88 -7.00 7.59 -7.06
N LEU A 89 -8.05 8.34 -6.70
CA LEU A 89 -8.67 8.24 -5.38
C LEU A 89 -9.79 7.21 -5.28
N PHE A 90 -10.42 6.85 -6.40
CA PHE A 90 -11.60 5.99 -6.39
C PHE A 90 -11.44 4.78 -7.29
N GLU A 91 -12.32 3.80 -7.05
CA GLU A 91 -12.45 2.63 -7.90
C GLU A 91 -12.83 3.01 -9.34
N PRO A 92 -12.40 2.21 -10.34
CA PRO A 92 -12.60 2.51 -11.75
C PRO A 92 -14.07 2.77 -12.11
N ILE A 93 -15.00 2.03 -11.51
CA ILE A 93 -16.43 2.18 -11.78
C ILE A 93 -16.91 3.57 -11.34
N GLN A 94 -16.51 4.04 -10.15
CA GLN A 94 -16.96 5.32 -9.63
C GLN A 94 -16.39 6.49 -10.42
N ALA A 95 -15.12 6.38 -10.84
CA ALA A 95 -14.48 7.36 -11.70
C ALA A 95 -15.19 7.47 -13.07
N VAL A 96 -15.55 6.33 -13.68
CA VAL A 96 -16.30 6.29 -14.95
C VAL A 96 -17.69 6.90 -14.81
N VAL A 97 -18.44 6.53 -13.77
CA VAL A 97 -19.78 7.09 -13.58
C VAL A 97 -19.71 8.60 -13.34
N ALA A 98 -18.74 9.08 -12.55
CA ALA A 98 -18.55 10.50 -12.31
C ALA A 98 -18.14 11.25 -13.59
N SER A 99 -17.20 10.70 -14.37
CA SER A 99 -16.73 11.34 -15.60
C SER A 99 -17.83 11.40 -16.66
N LEU A 100 -18.57 10.31 -16.86
CA LEU A 100 -19.68 10.24 -17.82
C LEU A 100 -20.81 11.20 -17.45
N LEU A 101 -21.11 11.32 -16.15
CA LEU A 101 -22.13 12.24 -15.65
C LEU A 101 -21.71 13.71 -15.85
N ILE A 102 -20.44 14.04 -15.59
CA ILE A 102 -19.91 15.39 -15.84
C ILE A 102 -19.94 15.72 -17.34
N VAL A 103 -19.50 14.81 -18.20
CA VAL A 103 -19.58 14.95 -19.66
C VAL A 103 -21.03 15.18 -20.11
N ALA A 104 -21.98 14.38 -19.62
CA ALA A 104 -23.39 14.51 -19.96
C ALA A 104 -23.98 15.86 -19.55
N ILE A 105 -23.61 16.38 -18.37
CA ILE A 105 -24.03 17.71 -17.89
C ILE A 105 -23.54 18.82 -18.83
N PHE A 106 -22.25 18.78 -19.22
CA PHE A 106 -21.68 19.81 -20.08
C PHE A 106 -22.28 19.79 -21.49
N ILE A 107 -22.54 18.59 -22.03
CA ILE A 107 -23.23 18.42 -23.31
C ILE A 107 -24.65 18.99 -23.24
N SER A 108 -25.40 18.68 -22.17
CA SER A 108 -26.79 19.13 -22.00
C SER A 108 -26.89 20.65 -21.87
N GLN A 109 -26.00 21.30 -21.13
CA GLN A 109 -26.03 22.76 -20.93
C GLN A 109 -25.65 23.56 -22.19
N HIS A 110 -24.82 23.02 -23.08
CA HIS A 110 -24.24 23.78 -24.19
C HIS A 110 -24.70 23.32 -25.59
N TYR A 111 -25.74 22.48 -25.65
CA TYR A 111 -26.27 21.91 -26.89
C TYR A 111 -26.61 22.95 -27.97
N SER A 112 -27.10 24.14 -27.58
CA SER A 112 -27.57 25.17 -28.51
C SER A 112 -26.49 26.14 -29.05
N SER A 113 -25.23 26.07 -28.60
CA SER A 113 -24.18 27.03 -29.03
C SER A 113 -22.81 26.37 -29.22
N MET A 114 -22.75 25.35 -30.09
CA MET A 114 -21.51 24.64 -30.38
C MET A 114 -20.55 25.49 -31.24
N ASN A 115 -19.41 25.87 -30.65
CA ASN A 115 -18.25 26.45 -31.33
C ASN A 115 -17.11 25.42 -31.35
N THR A 116 -16.15 25.57 -32.27
CA THR A 116 -14.99 24.67 -32.42
C THR A 116 -14.23 24.45 -31.10
N ASP A 117 -14.01 25.50 -30.31
CA ASP A 117 -13.29 25.40 -29.02
C ASP A 117 -14.04 24.53 -28.01
N LYS A 118 -15.37 24.60 -27.98
CA LYS A 118 -16.20 23.79 -27.09
C LYS A 118 -16.16 22.31 -27.46
N ILE A 119 -16.08 22.02 -28.76
CA ILE A 119 -15.97 20.65 -29.26
C ILE A 119 -14.62 20.05 -28.88
N ILE A 120 -13.53 20.82 -29.01
CA ILE A 120 -12.18 20.38 -28.61
C ILE A 120 -12.13 20.07 -27.12
N ASN A 121 -12.66 20.95 -26.27
CA ASN A 121 -12.69 20.75 -24.82
C ASN A 121 -13.55 19.55 -24.40
N LEU A 122 -14.72 19.36 -25.03
CA LEU A 122 -15.55 18.17 -24.79
C LEU A 122 -14.85 16.88 -25.23
N PHE A 123 -14.12 16.92 -26.36
CA PHE A 123 -13.36 15.78 -26.84
C PHE A 123 -12.22 15.42 -25.89
N SER A 124 -11.50 16.43 -25.35
CA SER A 124 -10.50 16.22 -24.29
C SER A 124 -11.09 15.50 -23.08
N LEU A 125 -12.25 15.96 -22.61
CA LEU A 125 -12.91 15.39 -21.43
C LEU A 125 -13.37 13.94 -21.65
N ILE A 126 -13.84 13.61 -22.85
CA ILE A 126 -14.19 12.25 -23.25
C ILE A 126 -12.94 11.37 -23.30
N LEU A 127 -11.85 11.87 -23.88
CA LEU A 127 -10.59 11.14 -24.00
C LEU A 127 -9.91 10.92 -22.63
N MET A 128 -10.16 11.81 -21.68
CA MET A 128 -9.64 11.69 -20.31
C MET A 128 -10.32 10.56 -19.52
N THR A 129 -11.55 10.18 -19.88
CA THR A 129 -12.28 9.08 -19.21
C THR A 129 -11.60 7.71 -19.33
N PRO A 130 -11.22 7.20 -20.51
CA PRO A 130 -10.50 5.92 -20.60
C PRO A 130 -9.11 5.98 -19.96
N ILE A 131 -8.44 7.14 -20.03
CA ILE A 131 -7.15 7.35 -19.36
C ILE A 131 -7.33 7.18 -17.84
N ALA A 132 -8.33 7.84 -17.27
CA ALA A 132 -8.70 7.70 -15.86
C ALA A 132 -8.94 6.22 -15.46
N VAL A 133 -9.61 5.43 -16.30
CA VAL A 133 -9.84 4.00 -16.02
C VAL A 133 -8.54 3.22 -15.92
N ILE A 134 -7.63 3.41 -16.88
CA ILE A 134 -6.35 2.70 -16.91
C ILE A 134 -5.53 3.06 -15.68
N PHE A 135 -5.44 4.34 -15.35
CA PHE A 135 -4.71 4.81 -14.16
C PHE A 135 -5.30 4.28 -12.86
N SER A 136 -6.62 4.26 -12.73
CA SER A 136 -7.30 3.73 -11.53
C SER A 136 -6.99 2.25 -11.32
N ARG A 137 -7.00 1.43 -12.38
CA ARG A 137 -6.65 0.01 -12.32
C ARG A 137 -5.19 -0.21 -11.91
N ASN A 138 -4.27 0.49 -12.58
CA ASN A 138 -2.84 0.38 -12.27
C ASN A 138 -2.56 0.80 -10.82
N TYR A 139 -3.26 1.80 -10.32
CA TYR A 139 -3.11 2.24 -8.93
C TYR A 139 -3.61 1.19 -7.93
N LEU A 140 -4.74 0.53 -8.21
CA LEU A 140 -5.24 -0.56 -7.38
C LEU A 140 -4.29 -1.77 -7.36
N GLU A 141 -3.73 -2.14 -8.50
CA GLU A 141 -2.73 -3.21 -8.60
C GLU A 141 -1.49 -2.90 -7.75
N VAL A 142 -0.96 -1.68 -7.86
CA VAL A 142 0.17 -1.22 -7.03
C VAL A 142 -0.17 -1.23 -5.53
N LEU A 143 -1.42 -0.92 -5.15
CA LEU A 143 -1.86 -0.99 -3.75
C LEU A 143 -1.94 -2.42 -3.24
N GLU A 144 -2.44 -3.34 -4.07
CA GLU A 144 -2.52 -4.76 -3.75
C GLU A 144 -1.13 -5.37 -3.59
N ASP A 145 -0.22 -5.07 -4.51
CA ASP A 145 1.15 -5.53 -4.46
C ASP A 145 1.89 -5.01 -3.23
N LYS A 146 1.71 -3.72 -2.88
CA LYS A 146 2.24 -3.17 -1.62
C LYS A 146 1.65 -3.89 -0.40
N GLY A 147 0.37 -4.25 -0.45
CA GLY A 147 -0.29 -5.03 0.60
C GLY A 147 0.33 -6.42 0.76
N LYS A 148 0.51 -7.14 -0.37
CA LYS A 148 1.16 -8.46 -0.40
C LYS A 148 2.59 -8.40 0.11
N ILE A 149 3.37 -7.40 -0.32
CA ILE A 149 4.74 -7.17 0.15
C ILE A 149 4.77 -6.99 1.66
N LYS A 150 3.85 -6.20 2.23
CA LYS A 150 3.79 -5.99 3.68
C LYS A 150 3.45 -7.25 4.46
N VAL A 151 2.51 -8.06 3.96
CA VAL A 151 2.16 -9.36 4.58
C VAL A 151 3.34 -10.33 4.49
N LEU A 152 4.00 -10.38 3.34
CA LEU A 152 5.15 -11.25 3.12
C LEU A 152 6.33 -10.87 4.02
N GLN A 153 6.58 -9.56 4.20
CA GLN A 153 7.61 -9.05 5.11
C GLN A 153 7.30 -9.41 6.57
N ALA A 154 6.03 -9.31 7.00
CA ALA A 154 5.63 -9.71 8.35
C ALA A 154 5.81 -11.23 8.59
N ALA A 155 5.44 -12.06 7.62
CA ALA A 155 5.63 -13.51 7.70
C ALA A 155 7.12 -13.90 7.71
N LEU A 156 7.96 -13.16 6.97
CA LEU A 156 9.40 -13.35 6.97
C LEU A 156 10.01 -13.01 8.34
N GLU A 157 9.66 -11.87 8.94
CA GLU A 157 10.12 -11.48 10.27
C GLU A 157 9.70 -12.49 11.36
N GLU A 158 8.49 -13.04 11.27
CA GLU A 158 8.01 -14.09 12.18
C GLU A 158 8.85 -15.37 12.04
N THR A 159 9.09 -15.81 10.80
CA THR A 159 9.89 -17.02 10.50
C THR A 159 11.35 -16.86 10.93
N GLU A 160 11.94 -15.68 10.71
CA GLU A 160 13.29 -15.33 11.18
C GLU A 160 13.38 -15.42 12.71
N THR A 161 12.41 -14.81 13.41
CA THR A 161 12.36 -14.82 14.87
C THR A 161 12.22 -16.23 15.44
N GLU A 162 11.34 -17.05 14.87
CA GLU A 162 11.16 -18.45 15.28
C GLU A 162 12.43 -19.27 15.03
N SER A 163 13.08 -19.07 13.88
CA SER A 163 14.32 -19.78 13.53
C SER A 163 15.45 -19.42 14.49
N LEU A 164 15.64 -18.14 14.82
CA LEU A 164 16.66 -17.69 15.78
C LEU A 164 16.36 -18.20 17.19
N LEU A 165 15.09 -18.19 17.62
CA LEU A 165 14.68 -18.76 18.90
C LEU A 165 14.94 -20.27 18.96
N TRP A 166 14.63 -21.01 17.90
CA TRP A 166 14.87 -22.45 17.83
C TRP A 166 16.37 -22.77 17.86
N ILE A 167 17.20 -22.05 17.09
CA ILE A 167 18.66 -22.27 17.07
C ILE A 167 19.25 -22.01 18.47
N SER A 168 18.88 -20.90 19.10
CA SER A 168 19.44 -20.49 20.39
C SER A 168 18.93 -21.31 21.58
N LYS A 169 17.64 -21.68 21.60
CA LYS A 169 17.01 -22.37 22.73
C LYS A 169 17.05 -23.89 22.63
N GLN A 170 17.04 -24.46 21.42
CA GLN A 170 16.90 -25.90 21.23
C GLN A 170 18.11 -26.51 20.52
N ALA A 171 18.50 -25.97 19.36
CA ALA A 171 19.50 -26.62 18.50
C ALA A 171 20.90 -26.61 19.12
N LYS A 172 21.45 -25.43 19.46
CA LYS A 172 22.78 -25.30 20.05
C LYS A 172 22.92 -26.02 21.39
N PRO A 173 22.00 -25.88 22.37
CA PRO A 173 22.10 -26.58 23.65
C PRO A 173 22.01 -28.10 23.51
N SER A 174 21.13 -28.61 22.64
CA SER A 174 21.00 -30.05 22.36
C SER A 174 22.30 -30.62 21.79
N MET A 175 22.90 -29.91 20.82
CA MET A 175 24.20 -30.29 20.25
C MET A 175 25.32 -30.23 21.30
N ALA A 176 25.37 -29.21 22.15
CA ALA A 176 26.37 -29.17 23.22
C ALA A 176 26.21 -30.36 24.19
N SER A 177 24.97 -30.73 24.53
CA SER A 177 24.67 -31.85 25.41
C SER A 177 25.11 -33.20 24.84
N VAL A 178 24.75 -33.51 23.59
CA VAL A 178 25.13 -34.78 22.96
C VAL A 178 26.64 -34.84 22.70
N LEU A 179 27.30 -33.71 22.44
CA LEU A 179 28.76 -33.63 22.29
C LEU A 179 29.47 -33.96 23.61
N ASN A 180 29.01 -33.39 24.71
CA ASN A 180 29.54 -33.68 26.04
C ASN A 180 29.34 -35.15 26.40
N ALA A 181 28.14 -35.70 26.21
CA ALA A 181 27.85 -37.10 26.48
C ALA A 181 28.70 -38.06 25.63
N THR A 182 28.93 -37.73 24.35
CA THR A 182 29.80 -38.52 23.45
C THR A 182 31.26 -38.43 23.90
N THR A 183 31.70 -37.26 24.35
CA THR A 183 33.06 -37.04 24.87
C THR A 183 33.28 -37.79 26.18
N ASP A 184 32.29 -37.78 27.09
CA ASP A 184 32.31 -38.55 28.34
C ASP A 184 32.35 -40.05 28.08
N LEU A 185 31.59 -40.54 27.10
CA LEU A 185 31.65 -41.95 26.66
C LEU A 185 33.05 -42.30 26.14
N VAL A 186 33.63 -41.46 25.27
CA VAL A 186 34.99 -41.67 24.74
C VAL A 186 36.02 -41.67 25.88
N MET A 187 35.95 -40.73 26.83
CA MET A 187 36.83 -40.68 27.99
C MET A 187 36.64 -41.88 28.93
N TYR A 188 35.40 -42.29 29.18
CA TYR A 188 35.08 -43.47 29.99
C TYR A 188 35.68 -44.74 29.38
N PHE A 189 35.48 -44.96 28.08
CA PHE A 189 36.04 -46.13 27.39
C PHE A 189 37.57 -46.11 27.33
N ASN A 190 38.18 -44.93 27.17
CA ASN A 190 39.63 -44.80 27.16
C ASN A 190 40.25 -44.99 28.57
N SER A 191 39.56 -44.57 29.63
CA SER A 191 40.03 -44.71 31.02
C SER A 191 39.88 -46.13 31.59
N LYS A 192 38.84 -46.88 31.21
CA LYS A 192 38.63 -48.29 31.60
C LYS A 192 39.27 -49.32 30.67
N GLY A 193 40.03 -48.87 29.67
CA GLY A 193 40.67 -49.69 28.63
C GLY A 193 41.73 -50.71 29.07
N ARG A 194 41.84 -51.02 30.37
CA ARG A 194 42.63 -52.18 30.85
C ARG A 194 41.79 -53.40 31.22
N GLU A 195 40.48 -53.28 31.40
CA GLU A 195 39.64 -54.39 31.90
C GLU A 195 38.51 -54.82 30.96
N LEU A 196 38.14 -54.04 29.94
CA LEU A 196 37.13 -54.42 28.93
C LEU A 196 37.73 -54.43 27.52
N PHE A 197 37.73 -55.60 26.86
CA PHE A 197 38.00 -55.74 25.43
C PHE A 197 36.85 -55.13 24.62
N ILE A 198 36.96 -53.84 24.27
CA ILE A 198 36.01 -53.20 23.35
C ILE A 198 36.57 -53.23 21.93
N PRO A 199 35.75 -53.62 20.93
CA PRO A 199 36.15 -53.56 19.53
C PRO A 199 36.54 -52.12 19.11
N PRO A 200 37.70 -51.92 18.45
CA PRO A 200 38.16 -50.59 18.03
C PRO A 200 37.15 -49.86 17.12
N ALA A 201 36.32 -50.61 16.39
CA ALA A 201 35.25 -50.08 15.55
C ALA A 201 34.21 -49.22 16.28
N ILE A 202 33.97 -49.44 17.58
CA ILE A 202 33.00 -48.67 18.37
C ILE A 202 33.56 -47.29 18.74
N VAL A 203 34.84 -47.24 19.12
CA VAL A 203 35.54 -45.99 19.44
C VAL A 203 35.66 -45.10 18.20
N GLU A 204 35.91 -45.72 17.05
CA GLU A 204 35.96 -45.02 15.76
C GLU A 204 34.61 -44.42 15.37
N LYS A 205 33.50 -45.17 15.56
CA LYS A 205 32.14 -44.66 15.35
C LYS A 205 31.77 -43.51 16.30
N LEU A 206 32.18 -43.57 17.58
CA LEU A 206 31.96 -42.48 18.54
C LEU A 206 32.74 -41.22 18.15
N ARG A 207 33.98 -41.37 17.67
CA ARG A 207 34.78 -40.25 17.16
C ARG A 207 34.18 -39.64 15.90
N ALA A 208 33.59 -40.45 15.02
CA ALA A 208 32.84 -39.98 13.86
C ALA A 208 31.62 -39.14 14.30
N ILE A 209 30.79 -39.66 15.23
CA ILE A 209 29.64 -38.93 15.78
C ILE A 209 30.06 -37.60 16.44
N GLN A 210 31.16 -37.60 17.19
CA GLN A 210 31.71 -36.39 17.78
C GLN A 210 32.08 -35.35 16.71
N THR A 211 32.72 -35.79 15.63
CA THR A 211 33.14 -34.91 14.52
C THR A 211 31.91 -34.36 13.79
N ASP A 212 30.92 -35.20 13.49
CA ASP A 212 29.65 -34.80 12.85
C ASP A 212 28.87 -33.81 13.72
N MET A 213 28.93 -33.95 15.03
CA MET A 213 28.31 -33.03 15.97
C MET A 213 28.98 -31.66 16.02
N ILE A 214 30.31 -31.63 15.92
CA ILE A 214 31.08 -30.37 15.83
C ILE A 214 30.74 -29.64 14.53
N THR A 215 30.62 -30.36 13.41
CA THR A 215 30.25 -29.76 12.12
C THR A 215 28.80 -29.27 12.11
N LEU A 216 27.87 -29.98 12.76
CA LEU A 216 26.48 -29.54 12.90
C LEU A 216 26.36 -28.29 13.77
N TYR A 217 27.10 -28.24 14.88
CA TYR A 217 27.12 -27.07 15.77
C TYR A 217 27.67 -25.82 15.07
N SER A 218 28.79 -25.97 14.33
CA SER A 218 29.35 -24.85 13.57
C SER A 218 28.41 -24.40 12.44
N SER A 219 27.73 -25.33 11.78
CA SER A 219 26.72 -25.04 10.75
C SER A 219 25.52 -24.29 11.31
N ALA A 220 25.01 -24.68 12.49
CA ALA A 220 23.94 -23.96 13.19
C ALA A 220 24.37 -22.53 13.56
N SER A 221 25.62 -22.34 13.99
CA SER A 221 26.15 -21.00 14.29
C SER A 221 26.36 -20.13 13.04
N MET A 222 26.73 -20.73 11.91
CA MET A 222 26.82 -20.03 10.63
C MET A 222 25.44 -19.63 10.12
N LEU A 223 24.44 -20.50 10.28
CA LEU A 223 23.06 -20.21 9.89
C LEU A 223 22.47 -19.05 10.71
N GLU A 224 22.67 -19.05 12.03
CA GLU A 224 22.25 -17.94 12.91
C GLU A 224 22.82 -16.60 12.45
N LYS A 225 24.14 -16.54 12.20
CA LYS A 225 24.81 -15.33 11.74
C LYS A 225 24.33 -14.88 10.35
N SER A 226 24.04 -15.81 9.45
CA SER A 226 23.50 -15.50 8.12
C SER A 226 22.08 -14.91 8.21
N ILE A 227 21.23 -15.47 9.10
CA ILE A 227 19.88 -14.94 9.34
C ILE A 227 19.96 -13.54 9.95
N GLU A 228 20.82 -13.31 10.95
CA GLU A 228 21.03 -11.97 11.54
C GLU A 228 21.50 -10.95 10.49
N THR A 229 22.45 -11.33 9.62
CA THR A 229 23.00 -10.43 8.60
C THR A 229 21.97 -10.04 7.53
N GLU A 230 21.16 -10.99 7.07
CA GLU A 230 20.06 -10.69 6.13
C GLU A 230 18.93 -9.88 6.80
N SER A 231 18.64 -10.14 8.09
CA SER A 231 17.65 -9.37 8.85
C SER A 231 18.07 -7.90 9.00
N ASP A 232 19.33 -7.64 9.34
CA ASP A 232 19.87 -6.27 9.45
C ASP A 232 19.85 -5.53 8.11
N LYS A 233 20.07 -6.26 7.00
CA LYS A 233 20.00 -5.70 5.64
C LYS A 233 18.58 -5.36 5.20
N ASN A 234 17.58 -6.14 5.63
CA ASN A 234 16.16 -5.90 5.31
C ASN A 234 15.51 -4.79 6.16
N ARG A 235 16.16 -4.34 7.24
CA ARG A 235 15.68 -3.27 8.14
C ARG A 235 16.20 -1.87 7.77
N LEU A 236 17.18 -1.76 6.88
CA LEU A 236 17.77 -0.51 6.34
C LEU A 236 17.06 -0.05 5.06
#